data_AF-A0A936VJV3-F1
#
_entry.id   AF-A0A936VJV3-F1
#
_cell.length_a   1.000
_cell.length_b   1.000
_cell.length_c   1.000
_cell.angle_alpha   90.00
_cell.angle_beta   90.00
_cell.angle_gamma   90.00
#
_symmetry.space_group_name_H-M   'P 1'
#
loop_
_entity.id
_entity.type
_entity.pdbx_description
1 polymer ?
#
loop_
_entity_poly.entity_id
_entity_poly.type
_entity_poly.pdbx_seq_one_letter_code
_entity_poly.pdbx_strand_id
1 'polypeptide(L)'
;MICTDVRESLALKPALDDAAIEAHIHGCEACATYRRQHQSLDIVLRTELSWEAPAALTARLLALAANPAGAAELQQPALPAPAGVLRPAPDRPKTWFVFTVYTLTTLVIVLSLLVAWQVISAFTPQIEIGAILTQLLALPGQALAYLNQKLPQSRYAIDFFLRVRVQLIWLLVVAVLWAVLDKTNLQFSFRGRQISL
;
A
#
# COMPACT_ATOMS: atom_id res chain seq x y z
N MET A 1 -19.28 -18.49 16.72
CA MET A 1 -18.08 -17.66 16.53
C MET A 1 -16.87 -18.58 16.55
N ILE A 2 -16.00 -18.52 15.55
CA ILE A 2 -14.84 -19.42 15.46
C ILE A 2 -13.67 -18.75 16.19
N CYS A 3 -12.79 -19.54 16.83
CA CYS A 3 -11.65 -19.02 17.58
C CYS A 3 -10.74 -18.10 16.74
N THR A 4 -10.65 -18.34 15.42
CA THR A 4 -9.89 -17.51 14.49
C THR A 4 -10.42 -16.08 14.43
N ASP A 5 -11.74 -15.92 14.26
CA ASP A 5 -12.39 -14.60 14.18
C ASP A 5 -12.23 -13.81 15.49
N VAL A 6 -12.30 -14.52 16.62
CA VAL A 6 -12.10 -13.93 17.95
C VAL A 6 -10.64 -13.49 18.15
N ARG A 7 -9.67 -14.27 17.66
CA ARG A 7 -8.25 -13.88 17.72
C ARG A 7 -7.94 -12.69 16.82
N GLU A 8 -8.49 -12.66 15.61
CA GLU A 8 -8.30 -11.56 14.68
C GLU A 8 -8.90 -10.25 15.22
N SER A 9 -10.11 -10.30 15.77
CA SER A 9 -10.73 -9.14 16.42
C SER A 9 -9.95 -8.65 17.65
N LEU A 10 -9.46 -9.56 18.50
CA LEU A 10 -8.60 -9.22 19.65
C LEU A 10 -7.24 -8.62 19.22
N ALA A 11 -6.67 -9.08 18.11
CA ALA A 11 -5.41 -8.53 17.59
C ALA A 11 -5.57 -7.09 17.08
N LEU A 12 -6.72 -6.76 16.47
CA LEU A 12 -7.01 -5.42 15.97
C LEU A 12 -7.41 -4.44 17.08
N LYS A 13 -8.22 -4.91 18.04
CA LYS A 13 -8.76 -4.11 19.14
C LYS A 13 -8.72 -4.92 20.44
N PRO A 14 -7.64 -4.85 21.22
CA PRO A 14 -7.47 -5.66 22.43
C PRO A 14 -8.39 -5.26 23.58
N ALA A 15 -8.95 -4.04 23.53
CA ALA A 15 -9.93 -3.51 24.47
C ALA A 15 -11.34 -3.42 23.83
N LEU A 16 -11.70 -4.36 22.96
CA LEU A 16 -13.05 -4.40 22.38
C LEU A 16 -14.04 -4.93 23.43
N ASP A 17 -14.95 -4.05 23.87
CA ASP A 17 -16.06 -4.39 24.77
C ASP A 17 -17.23 -4.95 23.94
N ASP A 18 -17.06 -6.17 23.41
CA ASP A 18 -18.11 -6.91 22.71
C ASP A 18 -18.55 -8.12 23.55
N ALA A 19 -19.82 -8.11 23.97
CA ALA A 19 -20.42 -9.15 24.80
C ALA A 19 -20.34 -10.56 24.17
N ALA A 20 -20.37 -10.66 22.83
CA ALA A 20 -20.27 -11.94 22.14
C ALA A 20 -18.86 -12.54 22.23
N ILE A 21 -17.83 -11.68 22.17
CA ILE A 21 -16.43 -12.07 22.31
C ILE A 21 -16.13 -12.43 23.76
N GLU A 22 -16.64 -11.66 24.72
CA GLU A 22 -16.48 -11.97 26.15
C GLU A 22 -17.07 -13.33 26.51
N ALA A 23 -18.29 -13.62 26.06
CA ALA A 23 -18.92 -14.92 26.26
C ALA A 23 -18.07 -16.07 25.68
N HIS A 24 -17.47 -15.87 24.51
CA HIS A 24 -16.57 -16.87 23.91
C HIS A 24 -15.26 -17.02 24.69
N ILE A 25 -14.66 -15.94 25.16
CA ILE A 25 -13.43 -15.97 25.96
C ILE A 25 -13.67 -16.72 27.28
N HIS A 26 -14.82 -16.53 27.93
CA HIS A 26 -15.20 -17.29 29.12
C HIS A 26 -15.36 -18.79 28.84
N GLY A 27 -15.81 -19.16 27.64
CA GLY A 27 -15.97 -20.55 27.23
C GLY A 27 -14.72 -21.21 26.64
N CYS A 28 -13.67 -20.45 26.31
CA CYS A 28 -12.49 -20.96 25.60
C CYS A 28 -11.17 -20.50 26.26
N GLU A 29 -10.51 -21.43 26.95
CA GLU A 29 -9.24 -21.18 27.65
C GLU A 29 -8.11 -20.71 26.72
N ALA A 30 -8.08 -21.21 25.48
CA ALA A 30 -7.06 -20.83 24.50
C ALA A 30 -7.19 -19.34 24.10
N CYS A 31 -8.42 -18.85 23.94
CA CYS A 31 -8.68 -17.43 23.64
C CYS A 31 -8.46 -16.54 24.87
N ALA A 32 -8.77 -17.03 26.08
CA ALA A 32 -8.47 -16.33 27.33
C ALA A 32 -6.96 -16.16 27.58
N THR A 33 -6.17 -17.18 27.26
CA THR A 33 -4.71 -17.12 27.36
C THR A 33 -4.11 -16.18 26.31
N TYR A 34 -4.62 -16.24 25.07
CA TYR A 34 -4.23 -15.31 24.00
C TYR A 34 -4.48 -13.85 24.38
N ARG A 35 -5.67 -13.52 24.93
CA ARG A 35 -5.99 -12.16 25.40
C ARG A 35 -5.02 -11.67 26.47
N ARG A 36 -4.70 -12.51 27.47
CA ARG A 36 -3.78 -12.15 28.56
C ARG A 36 -2.37 -11.84 28.04
N GLN A 37 -1.86 -12.63 27.10
CA GLN A 37 -0.54 -12.40 26.50
C GLN A 37 -0.49 -11.10 25.70
N HIS A 38 -1.52 -10.81 24.90
CA HIS A 38 -1.60 -9.55 24.17
C HIS A 38 -1.71 -8.34 25.10
N GLN A 39 -2.49 -8.44 26.18
CA GLN A 39 -2.59 -7.36 27.17
C GLN A 39 -1.26 -7.09 27.87
N SER A 40 -0.48 -8.13 28.23
CA SER A 40 0.83 -7.90 28.84
C SER A 40 1.83 -7.27 27.87
N LEU A 41 1.80 -7.68 26.59
CA LEU A 41 2.63 -7.06 25.55
C LEU A 41 2.27 -5.60 25.33
N ASP A 42 0.99 -5.26 25.27
CA ASP A 42 0.52 -3.87 25.10
C ASP A 42 0.97 -2.97 26.24
N ILE A 43 0.91 -3.45 27.49
CA ILE A 43 1.35 -2.69 28.66
C ILE A 43 2.85 -2.39 28.56
N VAL A 44 3.67 -3.41 28.26
CA VAL A 44 5.13 -3.25 28.10
C VAL A 44 5.46 -2.33 26.94
N LEU A 45 4.79 -2.51 25.79
CA LEU A 45 5.00 -1.64 24.64
C LEU A 45 4.62 -0.20 24.94
N ARG A 46 3.54 0.06 25.67
CA ARG A 46 3.16 1.42 26.06
C ARG A 46 4.15 2.06 27.02
N THR A 47 4.76 1.30 27.92
CA THR A 47 5.81 1.83 28.82
C THR A 47 7.11 2.13 28.08
N GLU A 48 7.47 1.33 27.08
CA GLU A 48 8.66 1.57 26.25
C GLU A 48 8.42 2.68 25.21
N LEU A 49 7.19 2.79 24.69
CA LEU A 49 6.79 3.81 23.70
C LEU A 49 6.26 5.09 24.36
N SER A 50 6.24 5.20 25.69
CA SER A 50 5.90 6.46 26.35
C SER A 50 7.11 7.38 26.28
N TRP A 51 7.10 8.26 25.27
CA TRP A 51 8.02 9.38 25.20
C TRP A 51 7.60 10.42 26.24
N GLU A 52 8.57 10.93 26.98
CA GLU A 52 8.34 11.96 27.98
C GLU A 52 7.76 13.20 27.30
N ALA A 53 6.50 13.51 27.62
CA ALA A 53 5.81 14.60 26.97
C ALA A 53 6.47 15.93 27.39
N PRO A 54 6.87 16.79 26.43
CA PRO A 54 7.55 18.04 26.76
C PRO A 54 6.66 18.89 27.68
N ALA A 55 7.20 19.31 28.82
CA ALA A 55 6.47 20.01 29.88
C ALA A 55 5.75 21.29 29.40
N ALA A 56 6.28 21.94 28.36
CA ALA A 56 5.64 23.09 27.74
C ALA A 56 4.32 22.73 27.03
N LEU A 57 4.22 21.54 26.45
CA LEU A 57 3.03 21.07 25.73
C LEU A 57 1.98 20.55 26.71
N THR A 58 2.40 19.81 27.75
CA THR A 58 1.50 19.38 28.82
C THR A 58 0.91 20.58 29.56
N ALA A 59 1.71 21.60 29.90
CA ALA A 59 1.21 22.82 30.52
C ALA A 59 0.19 23.58 29.64
N ARG A 60 0.42 23.63 28.31
CA ARG A 60 -0.54 24.25 27.37
C ARG A 60 -1.84 23.47 27.26
N LEU A 61 -1.77 22.14 27.20
CA LEU A 61 -2.95 21.29 27.18
C LEU A 61 -3.73 21.37 28.50
N LEU A 62 -3.03 21.46 29.63
CA LEU A 62 -3.65 21.63 30.95
C LEU A 62 -4.32 23.01 31.06
N ALA A 63 -3.71 24.05 30.50
CA ALA A 63 -4.32 25.37 30.40
C ALA A 63 -5.59 25.38 29.51
N LEU A 64 -5.58 24.64 28.38
CA LEU A 64 -6.75 24.46 27.51
C LEU A 64 -7.85 23.63 28.19
N ALA A 65 -7.49 22.57 28.91
CA ALA A 65 -8.44 21.76 29.67
C ALA A 65 -9.04 22.51 30.85
N ALA A 66 -8.27 23.39 31.49
CA ALA A 66 -8.73 24.25 32.58
C ALA A 66 -9.63 25.40 32.09
N ASN A 67 -9.55 25.78 30.81
CA ASN A 67 -10.39 26.82 30.22
C ASN A 67 -10.98 26.40 28.85
N PRO A 68 -11.96 25.48 28.85
CA PRO A 68 -12.58 24.96 27.63
C PRO A 68 -13.40 26.02 26.88
N ALA A 69 -13.79 27.11 27.55
CA ALA A 69 -14.47 28.25 26.92
C ALA A 69 -13.55 29.05 25.98
N GLY A 70 -12.28 29.22 26.35
CA GLY A 70 -11.28 29.87 25.49
C GLY A 70 -10.76 28.99 24.33
N ALA A 71 -10.90 27.66 24.45
CA ALA A 71 -10.57 26.74 23.35
C ALA A 71 -11.58 26.81 22.20
N ALA A 72 -12.84 27.16 22.48
CA ALA A 72 -13.86 27.39 21.46
C ALA A 72 -13.58 28.67 20.65
N GLU A 73 -12.98 29.70 21.27
CA GLU A 73 -12.59 30.95 20.59
C GLU A 73 -11.38 30.79 19.65
N LEU A 74 -10.49 29.82 19.90
CA LEU A 74 -9.37 29.51 19.01
C LEU A 74 -9.78 28.77 17.73
N GLN A 75 -11.04 28.35 17.63
CA GLN A 75 -11.60 27.72 16.43
C GLN A 75 -12.19 28.75 15.44
N GLN A 76 -12.21 30.05 15.77
CA GLN A 76 -12.58 31.12 14.84
C GLN A 76 -11.43 31.51 13.90
N PRO A 77 -11.70 31.78 12.61
CA PRO A 77 -10.67 32.21 11.67
C PRO A 77 -10.28 33.68 11.90
N ALA A 78 -9.03 33.86 12.36
CA ALA A 78 -8.11 34.99 12.15
C ALA A 78 -8.44 36.41 12.67
N LEU A 79 -7.54 36.92 13.53
CA LEU A 79 -6.97 38.29 13.49
C LEU A 79 -5.55 38.24 14.15
N PRO A 80 -4.62 39.16 13.79
CA PRO A 80 -3.18 38.94 13.89
C PRO A 80 -2.64 39.23 15.30
N ALA A 81 -1.94 38.25 15.89
CA ALA A 81 -1.17 38.40 17.12
C ALA A 81 0.30 38.75 16.81
N PRO A 82 0.98 39.52 17.68
CA PRO A 82 2.27 40.15 17.40
C PRO A 82 3.41 39.14 17.30
N ALA A 83 4.39 39.50 16.46
CA ALA A 83 5.58 38.72 16.14
C ALA A 83 6.36 38.29 17.40
N GLY A 84 6.52 36.98 17.58
CA GLY A 84 7.29 36.39 18.68
C GLY A 84 7.60 34.91 18.47
N VAL A 85 8.56 34.63 17.58
CA VAL A 85 9.29 33.37 17.39
C VAL A 85 8.43 32.09 17.31
N LEU A 86 7.51 32.05 16.34
CA LEU A 86 7.08 30.76 15.80
C LEU A 86 8.25 30.17 15.00
N ARG A 87 8.80 29.03 15.49
CA ARG A 87 9.55 28.11 14.64
C ARG A 87 8.67 27.78 13.43
N PRO A 88 9.14 27.95 12.18
CA PRO A 88 8.33 27.64 11.02
C PRO A 88 7.96 26.15 11.10
N ALA A 89 6.66 25.87 11.01
CA ALA A 89 6.18 24.53 10.70
C ALA A 89 6.92 24.05 9.43
N PRO A 90 7.30 22.77 9.32
CA PRO A 90 7.89 22.28 8.08
C PRO A 90 6.90 22.58 6.96
N ASP A 91 7.28 23.48 6.06
CA ASP A 91 6.50 23.88 4.91
C ASP A 91 6.05 22.61 4.20
N ARG A 92 4.74 22.36 4.19
CA ARG A 92 4.19 21.31 3.33
C ARG A 92 4.74 21.57 1.92
N PRO A 93 5.41 20.58 1.29
CA PRO A 93 6.03 20.82 0.00
C PRO A 93 4.94 21.31 -0.96
N LYS A 94 5.15 22.51 -1.50
CA LYS A 94 4.24 23.13 -2.47
C LYS A 94 3.96 22.10 -3.56
N THR A 95 2.69 21.87 -3.87
CA THR A 95 2.24 20.85 -4.84
C THR A 95 2.95 20.95 -6.19
N TRP A 96 3.38 22.16 -6.57
CA TRP A 96 4.21 22.40 -7.76
C TRP A 96 5.57 21.71 -7.68
N PHE A 97 6.25 21.70 -6.52
CA PHE A 97 7.52 21.00 -6.33
C PHE A 97 7.37 19.50 -6.55
N VAL A 98 6.32 18.90 -5.97
CA VAL A 98 6.00 17.48 -6.15
C VAL A 98 5.75 17.17 -7.63
N PHE A 99 4.97 18.01 -8.32
CA PHE A 99 4.72 17.85 -9.76
C PHE A 99 6.01 17.94 -10.57
N THR A 100 6.87 18.93 -10.30
CA THR A 100 8.15 19.09 -11.00
C THR A 100 9.06 17.88 -10.83
N VAL A 101 9.18 17.35 -9.61
CA VAL A 101 10.00 16.16 -9.34
C VAL A 101 9.47 14.96 -10.11
N TYR A 102 8.16 14.70 -10.08
CA TYR A 102 7.58 13.59 -10.83
C TYR A 102 7.74 13.74 -12.35
N THR A 103 7.56 14.94 -12.90
CA THR A 103 7.79 15.18 -14.34
C THR A 103 9.26 14.95 -14.71
N LEU A 104 10.18 15.41 -13.87
CA LEU A 104 11.60 15.26 -14.09
C LEU A 104 12.01 13.79 -14.03
N THR A 105 11.57 13.04 -13.01
CA THR A 105 11.88 11.61 -12.88
C THR A 105 11.30 10.81 -14.05
N THR A 106 10.08 11.14 -14.48
CA THR A 106 9.45 10.48 -15.64
C THR A 106 10.24 10.75 -16.91
N LEU A 107 10.67 12.00 -17.11
CA LEU A 107 11.48 12.38 -18.26
C LEU A 107 12.83 11.66 -18.26
N VAL A 108 13.50 11.55 -17.11
CA VAL A 108 14.76 10.79 -16.98
C VAL A 108 14.55 9.31 -17.31
N ILE A 109 13.48 8.69 -16.82
CA ILE A 109 13.16 7.28 -17.12
C ILE A 109 12.93 7.09 -18.63
N VAL A 110 12.12 7.95 -19.25
CA VAL A 110 11.85 7.89 -20.68
C VAL A 110 13.13 8.09 -21.49
N LEU A 111 13.96 9.07 -21.13
CA LEU A 111 15.22 9.33 -21.80
C LEU A 111 16.17 8.14 -21.65
N SER A 112 16.25 7.55 -20.46
CA SER A 112 17.07 6.35 -20.20
C SER A 112 16.61 5.16 -21.03
N LEU A 113 15.30 4.93 -21.15
CA LEU A 113 14.75 3.87 -22.00
C LEU A 113 15.05 4.11 -23.48
N LEU A 114 14.95 5.36 -23.91
CA LEU A 114 15.19 5.73 -25.30
C LEU A 114 16.68 5.61 -25.66
N VAL A 115 17.59 5.97 -24.75
CA VAL A 115 19.03 5.73 -24.90
C VAL A 115 19.33 4.24 -24.91
N ALA A 116 18.76 3.44 -24.01
CA ALA A 116 18.92 2.00 -24.01
C ALA A 116 18.44 1.38 -25.34
N TRP A 117 17.31 1.86 -25.86
CA TRP A 117 16.79 1.46 -27.16
C TRP A 117 17.73 1.84 -28.31
N GLN A 118 18.26 3.07 -28.30
CA GLN A 118 19.22 3.54 -29.31
C GLN A 118 20.50 2.69 -29.31
N VAL A 119 21.04 2.39 -28.12
CA VAL A 119 22.22 1.53 -27.97
C VAL A 119 21.95 0.13 -28.51
N ILE A 120 20.83 -0.49 -28.15
CA ILE A 120 20.42 -1.80 -28.69
C ILE A 120 20.32 -1.74 -30.23
N SER A 121 19.70 -0.70 -30.78
CA SER A 121 19.55 -0.52 -32.23
C SER A 121 20.84 -0.15 -32.97
N ALA A 122 21.85 0.39 -32.28
CA ALA A 122 23.15 0.66 -32.85
C ALA A 122 24.02 -0.60 -32.94
N PHE A 123 23.75 -1.59 -32.08
CA PHE A 123 24.43 -2.89 -32.09
C PHE A 123 23.74 -3.94 -32.99
N THR A 124 22.51 -3.72 -33.46
CA THR A 124 21.81 -4.65 -34.37
C THR A 124 22.41 -4.85 -35.77
N PRO A 125 23.10 -3.89 -36.42
CA PRO A 125 23.65 -4.15 -37.75
C PRO A 125 24.94 -5.00 -37.73
N GLN A 126 25.60 -5.16 -36.58
CA GLN A 126 26.88 -5.90 -36.47
C GLN A 126 26.73 -7.28 -35.84
N ILE A 127 25.60 -7.53 -35.19
CA ILE A 127 25.30 -8.81 -34.55
C ILE A 127 24.03 -9.31 -35.22
N GLU A 128 24.10 -10.42 -35.96
CA GLU A 128 22.96 -11.11 -36.59
C GLU A 128 22.02 -11.74 -35.53
N ILE A 129 21.64 -10.97 -34.51
CA ILE A 129 20.70 -11.34 -33.47
C ILE A 129 19.38 -11.77 -34.12
N GLY A 130 19.00 -11.19 -35.27
CA GLY A 130 17.82 -11.62 -36.03
C GLY A 130 17.89 -13.07 -36.53
N ALA A 131 19.03 -13.49 -37.08
CA ALA A 131 19.22 -14.87 -37.53
C ALA A 131 19.27 -15.83 -36.34
N ILE A 132 20.02 -15.47 -35.29
CA ILE A 132 20.18 -16.32 -34.10
C ILE A 132 18.87 -16.39 -33.30
N LEU A 133 18.11 -15.30 -33.14
CA LEU A 133 16.79 -15.33 -32.49
C LEU A 133 15.77 -16.10 -33.31
N THR A 134 15.76 -15.99 -34.64
CA THR A 134 14.81 -16.76 -35.46
C THR A 134 15.14 -18.25 -35.41
N GLN A 135 16.41 -18.61 -35.35
CA GLN A 135 16.86 -20.00 -35.13
C GLN A 135 16.56 -20.48 -33.70
N LEU A 136 16.74 -19.64 -32.68
CA LEU A 136 16.36 -19.94 -31.28
C LEU A 136 14.85 -19.99 -31.06
N LEU A 137 14.05 -19.20 -31.80
CA LEU A 137 12.58 -19.24 -31.75
C LEU A 137 12.00 -20.41 -32.54
N ALA A 138 12.71 -20.92 -33.56
CA ALA A 138 12.31 -22.12 -34.31
C ALA A 138 12.67 -23.41 -33.56
N LEU A 139 13.74 -23.40 -32.75
CA LEU A 139 14.17 -24.52 -31.91
C LEU A 139 13.09 -25.09 -30.97
N PRO A 140 12.31 -24.29 -30.21
CA PRO A 140 11.30 -24.82 -29.31
C PRO A 140 10.17 -25.52 -30.08
N GLY A 141 9.84 -25.07 -31.29
CA GLY A 141 8.83 -25.76 -32.13
C GLY A 141 9.29 -27.15 -32.57
N GLN A 142 10.56 -27.30 -32.93
CA GLN A 142 11.15 -28.58 -33.32
C GLN A 142 11.38 -29.51 -32.13
N ALA A 143 11.84 -28.96 -31.00
CA ALA A 143 11.98 -29.69 -29.74
C ALA A 143 10.61 -30.15 -29.20
N LEU A 144 9.56 -29.32 -29.31
CA LEU A 144 8.19 -29.68 -28.96
C LEU A 144 7.65 -30.77 -29.89
N ALA A 145 7.87 -30.67 -31.20
CA ALA A 145 7.46 -31.71 -32.14
C ALA A 145 8.15 -33.06 -31.85
N TYR A 146 9.46 -33.03 -31.54
CA TYR A 146 10.25 -34.20 -31.18
C TYR A 146 9.83 -34.81 -29.82
N LEU A 147 9.61 -33.98 -28.80
CA LEU A 147 9.12 -34.41 -27.49
C LEU A 147 7.68 -34.94 -27.55
N ASN A 148 6.83 -34.35 -28.39
CA ASN A 148 5.44 -34.80 -28.60
C ASN A 148 5.38 -36.13 -29.37
N GLN A 149 6.38 -36.43 -30.21
CA GLN A 149 6.55 -37.74 -30.84
C GLN A 149 7.03 -38.83 -29.85
N LYS A 150 7.87 -38.46 -28.87
CA LYS A 150 8.46 -39.40 -27.91
C LYS A 150 7.62 -39.63 -26.64
N LEU A 151 6.78 -38.68 -26.22
CA LEU A 151 5.99 -38.74 -24.98
C LEU A 151 4.55 -38.25 -25.19
N PRO A 152 3.60 -39.12 -25.61
CA PRO A 152 2.20 -38.75 -25.83
C PRO A 152 1.49 -38.29 -24.54
N GLN A 153 2.05 -38.59 -23.36
CA GLN A 153 1.54 -38.17 -22.05
C GLN A 153 1.79 -36.68 -21.74
N SER A 154 2.74 -36.03 -22.44
CA SER A 154 3.06 -34.60 -22.26
C SER A 154 1.99 -33.66 -22.79
N ARG A 155 1.08 -34.15 -23.66
CA ARG A 155 -0.03 -33.37 -24.23
C ARG A 155 -0.92 -32.78 -23.13
N TYR A 156 -1.20 -33.54 -22.07
CA TYR A 156 -1.97 -33.06 -20.93
C TYR A 156 -1.26 -31.95 -20.13
N ALA A 157 0.06 -32.04 -19.99
CA ALA A 157 0.84 -31.03 -19.29
C ALA A 157 0.93 -29.73 -20.11
N ILE A 158 1.10 -29.82 -21.42
CA ILE A 158 1.15 -28.66 -22.32
C ILE A 158 -0.22 -27.96 -22.37
N ASP A 159 -1.31 -28.72 -22.46
CA ASP A 159 -2.67 -28.16 -22.42
C ASP A 159 -3.02 -27.54 -21.05
N PHE A 160 -2.46 -28.06 -19.97
CA PHE A 160 -2.58 -27.48 -18.63
C PHE A 160 -1.82 -26.14 -18.55
N PHE A 161 -0.56 -26.11 -18.99
CA PHE A 161 0.25 -24.88 -19.02
C PHE A 161 -0.36 -23.79 -19.92
N LEU A 162 -0.92 -24.18 -21.07
CA LEU A 162 -1.63 -23.23 -21.94
C LEU A 162 -2.88 -22.66 -21.27
N ARG A 163 -3.66 -23.48 -20.54
CA ARG A 163 -4.81 -23.00 -19.76
C ARG A 163 -4.39 -22.08 -18.61
N VAL A 164 -3.35 -22.43 -17.86
CA VAL A 164 -2.80 -21.61 -16.77
C VAL A 164 -2.31 -20.26 -17.30
N ARG A 165 -1.62 -20.25 -18.45
CA ARG A 165 -1.17 -19.02 -19.11
C ARG A 165 -2.36 -18.12 -19.49
N VAL A 166 -3.41 -18.69 -20.08
CA VAL A 166 -4.61 -17.93 -20.44
C VAL A 166 -5.33 -17.38 -19.21
N GLN A 167 -5.41 -18.14 -18.12
CA GLN A 167 -5.94 -17.66 -16.84
C GLN A 167 -5.11 -16.54 -16.23
N LEU A 168 -3.78 -16.65 -16.25
CA LEU A 168 -2.87 -15.60 -15.77
C LEU A 168 -3.00 -14.31 -16.56
N ILE A 169 -3.14 -14.39 -17.89
CA ILE A 169 -3.38 -13.21 -18.74
C ILE A 169 -4.69 -12.55 -18.38
N TRP A 170 -5.76 -13.33 -18.17
CA TRP A 170 -7.05 -12.79 -17.74
C TRP A 170 -6.98 -12.13 -16.36
N LEU A 171 -6.31 -12.75 -15.40
CA LEU A 171 -6.08 -12.16 -14.07
C LEU A 171 -5.28 -10.85 -14.15
N LEU A 172 -4.26 -10.81 -15.00
CA LEU A 172 -3.46 -9.60 -15.22
C LEU A 172 -4.32 -8.49 -15.84
N VAL A 173 -5.15 -8.81 -16.85
CA VAL A 173 -6.08 -7.85 -17.45
C VAL A 173 -7.06 -7.31 -16.41
N VAL A 174 -7.64 -8.17 -15.57
CA VAL A 174 -8.55 -7.76 -14.49
C VAL A 174 -7.83 -6.88 -13.47
N ALA A 175 -6.61 -7.23 -13.06
CA ALA A 175 -5.82 -6.46 -12.11
C ALA A 175 -5.45 -5.07 -12.67
N VAL A 176 -5.09 -4.99 -13.95
CA VAL A 176 -4.81 -3.71 -14.63
C VAL A 176 -6.08 -2.87 -14.74
N LEU A 177 -7.20 -3.47 -15.14
CA LEU A 177 -8.48 -2.77 -15.26
C LEU A 177 -8.94 -2.24 -13.89
N TRP A 178 -8.77 -3.05 -12.84
CA TRP A 178 -9.07 -2.66 -11.46
C TRP A 178 -8.19 -1.49 -11.00
N ALA A 179 -6.88 -1.54 -11.24
CA ALA A 179 -5.96 -0.47 -10.88
C ALA A 179 -6.28 0.85 -11.60
N VAL A 180 -6.72 0.79 -12.85
CA VAL A 180 -7.19 1.97 -13.60
C VAL A 180 -8.49 2.52 -12.99
N LEU A 181 -9.44 1.64 -12.64
CA LEU A 181 -10.72 2.03 -12.04
C LEU A 181 -10.53 2.67 -10.65
N ASP A 182 -9.67 2.10 -9.82
CA ASP A 182 -9.35 2.60 -8.47
C ASP A 182 -8.76 4.00 -8.52
N LYS A 183 -7.84 4.24 -9.47
CA LYS A 183 -7.27 5.57 -9.73
C LYS A 183 -8.33 6.60 -10.14
N THR A 184 -9.39 6.20 -10.84
CA THR A 184 -10.50 7.10 -11.20
C THR A 184 -11.49 7.31 -10.06
N ASN A 185 -11.64 6.36 -9.14
CA ASN A 185 -12.56 6.47 -7.99
C ASN A 185 -12.07 7.48 -6.93
N LEU A 186 -10.75 7.62 -6.78
CA LEU A 186 -10.14 8.67 -5.93
C LEU A 186 -10.51 10.10 -6.34
N GLN A 187 -10.95 10.35 -7.59
CA GLN A 187 -11.37 11.67 -8.05
C GLN A 187 -12.84 12.01 -7.72
N PHE A 188 -13.69 11.01 -7.45
CA PHE A 188 -15.11 11.25 -7.12
C PHE A 188 -15.35 11.49 -5.61
N SER A 189 -14.41 11.10 -4.73
CA SER A 189 -14.57 11.22 -3.28
C SER A 189 -14.44 12.65 -2.71
N PHE A 190 -13.88 13.61 -3.45
CA PHE A 190 -13.63 14.98 -2.94
C PHE A 190 -14.69 16.04 -3.31
N ARG A 191 -15.79 15.68 -3.99
CA ARG A 191 -16.75 16.68 -4.53
C ARG A 191 -18.14 16.70 -3.86
N GLY A 192 -18.30 16.06 -2.71
CA GLY A 192 -19.63 15.80 -2.11
C GLY A 192 -19.95 16.47 -0.77
N ARG A 193 -19.15 17.42 -0.27
CA ARG A 193 -19.46 18.10 1.01
C ARG A 193 -19.25 19.62 0.94
N GLN A 194 -20.07 20.26 0.11
CA GLN A 194 -20.49 21.64 0.31
C GLN A 194 -22.01 21.65 0.33
N ILE A 195 -22.58 21.61 1.54
CA ILE A 195 -23.95 22.06 1.79
C ILE A 195 -23.78 23.34 2.59
N SER A 196 -23.88 24.49 1.91
CA SER A 196 -24.07 25.78 2.54
C SER A 196 -25.56 26.11 2.53
N LEU A 197 -26.09 26.25 3.75
CA LEU A 197 -27.25 27.05 4.20
C LEU A 197 -28.43 27.22 3.23
#